data_AF-A0A261B6D9-F1
#
_entry.id   AF-A0A261B6D9-F1
#
_cell.length_a   1.000
_cell.length_b   1.000
_cell.length_c   1.000
_cell.angle_alpha   90.00
_cell.angle_beta   90.00
_cell.angle_gamma   90.00
#
_symmetry.space_group_name_H-M   'P 1'
#
loop_
_entity.id
_entity.type
_entity.pdbx_description
1 polymer ?
#
loop_
_entity_poly.entity_id
_entity_poly.type
_entity_poly.pdbx_seq_one_letter_code
_entity_poly.pdbx_strand_id
1 'polypeptide(L)'
;MALNEAKIPRDNADETKEEAGRLQQYKNLTKHEELRRRRTECSVEIRKQKGADMMMKRRNIVDDVEEEIASESEVDEPKKQPTVRLSNDEIKSILSNNPSENDMIRCFESLRKSLSKTKNPPIDEVIQSGLLLALVQALTVQSEPVQYEAAWALTNIVSGTTEQTIAAVEAGATAPLIQLAVHSSSQISEQALWAVANIAGDSAQLRDYVIKCHGVEALMFLVDKLEQLTDSHVRTIAWAFSNMCRHKNPNAPLDVLRVLAQGLVKLVQHPDIQVRQDACWAVSYLTDGPDEQIQLACDSGVLPHIVKYFKHAENLVAPALRTLGNVATGSDSLTQSVIDLGCLKRLVPSMEKTKSSSITKECCWLISNIIAGTHAQIQSVLDAKLLPLIINIFQYGDHKCQFEASWALSNLVQGGTINQIYSLIECNAVPALCQALNQTNTDMLTNTLETLSLLMNAVQDCYSQELEVLLDQVEENGGLDALERLQESQSERIYELAYSIITQFFTDDDGANAENNPATRSNQDAPWSF
;
A
#
# COMPACT_ATOMS: atom_id res chain seq x y z
N MET A 1 -2.18 -39.10 1.54
CA MET A 1 -3.38 -39.09 2.41
C MET A 1 -4.35 -38.11 1.79
N ALA A 2 -5.48 -38.60 1.30
CA ALA A 2 -6.48 -37.79 0.59
C ALA A 2 -7.21 -36.84 1.57
N LEU A 3 -7.45 -35.61 1.13
CA LEU A 3 -8.28 -34.63 1.84
C LEU A 3 -9.74 -35.09 1.77
N ASN A 4 -10.32 -35.40 2.93
CA ASN A 4 -11.74 -35.75 3.05
C ASN A 4 -12.60 -34.49 3.06
N GLU A 5 -13.68 -34.51 2.28
CA GLU A 5 -14.77 -33.53 2.25
C GLU A 5 -15.51 -33.49 3.61
N ALA A 6 -15.55 -32.32 4.25
CA ALA A 6 -16.44 -32.06 5.38
C ALA A 6 -17.46 -30.99 5.00
N LYS A 7 -18.75 -31.35 5.12
CA LYS A 7 -19.92 -30.52 4.83
C LYS A 7 -20.01 -29.29 5.73
N ILE A 8 -20.31 -28.15 5.11
CA ILE A 8 -20.57 -26.84 5.71
C ILE A 8 -21.99 -26.80 6.30
N PRO A 9 -22.20 -26.48 7.59
CA PRO A 9 -23.48 -25.96 8.07
C PRO A 9 -23.51 -24.44 7.86
N ARG A 10 -24.59 -23.94 7.23
CA ARG A 10 -24.91 -22.51 7.15
C ARG A 10 -25.60 -22.11 8.46
N ASP A 11 -24.95 -21.32 9.30
CA ASP A 11 -25.58 -20.64 10.44
C ASP A 11 -25.40 -19.12 10.29
N ASN A 12 -26.44 -18.45 9.77
CA ASN A 12 -26.53 -16.99 9.64
C ASN A 12 -26.96 -16.30 10.96
N ALA A 13 -26.76 -16.94 12.12
CA ALA A 13 -27.27 -16.47 13.41
C ALA A 13 -26.18 -16.02 14.40
N ASP A 14 -24.90 -16.27 14.11
CA ASP A 14 -23.79 -15.95 15.02
C ASP A 14 -23.12 -14.59 14.74
N GLU A 15 -23.23 -14.06 13.51
CA GLU A 15 -22.64 -12.75 13.15
C GLU A 15 -23.22 -11.59 13.96
N THR A 16 -24.52 -11.63 14.28
CA THR A 16 -25.18 -10.55 15.06
C THR A 16 -24.82 -10.54 16.54
N LYS A 17 -24.35 -11.67 17.09
CA LYS A 17 -23.88 -11.75 18.49
C LYS A 17 -22.41 -11.37 18.62
N GLU A 18 -21.56 -11.69 17.64
CA GLU A 18 -20.18 -11.21 17.62
C GLU A 18 -20.10 -9.70 17.40
N GLU A 19 -21.00 -9.12 16.61
CA GLU A 19 -21.09 -7.68 16.37
C GLU A 19 -21.51 -6.91 17.65
N ALA A 20 -22.49 -7.45 18.39
CA ALA A 20 -22.91 -6.92 19.69
C ALA A 20 -21.84 -7.12 20.79
N GLY A 21 -21.10 -8.23 20.75
CA GLY A 21 -19.98 -8.51 21.66
C GLY A 21 -18.76 -7.62 21.41
N ARG A 22 -18.48 -7.27 20.15
CA ARG A 22 -17.50 -6.25 19.78
C ARG A 22 -17.92 -4.89 20.37
N LEU A 23 -19.14 -4.43 20.14
CA LEU A 23 -19.65 -3.14 20.63
C LEU A 23 -19.54 -2.95 22.17
N GLN A 24 -19.57 -4.02 22.97
CA GLN A 24 -19.51 -3.92 24.43
C GLN A 24 -18.10 -3.82 25.04
N GLN A 25 -17.02 -4.12 24.28
CA GLN A 25 -15.64 -3.99 24.79
C GLN A 25 -15.05 -2.58 24.67
N TYR A 26 -15.72 -1.64 23.99
CA TYR A 26 -15.12 -0.38 23.53
C TYR A 26 -15.46 0.88 24.35
N LYS A 27 -15.82 0.75 25.63
CA LYS A 27 -16.26 1.91 26.42
C LYS A 27 -15.16 2.87 26.90
N ASN A 28 -13.89 2.68 26.53
CA ASN A 28 -12.77 3.53 26.97
C ASN A 28 -11.70 3.74 25.87
N LEU A 29 -12.08 4.29 24.70
CA LEU A 29 -11.09 4.74 23.70
C LEU A 29 -10.83 6.23 23.85
N THR A 30 -9.57 6.65 23.71
CA THR A 30 -9.22 8.07 23.70
C THR A 30 -9.70 8.73 22.40
N LYS A 31 -9.95 10.05 22.45
CA LYS A 31 -10.39 10.84 21.28
C LYS A 31 -9.47 10.63 20.06
N HIS A 32 -8.16 10.49 20.27
CA HIS A 32 -7.17 10.23 19.22
C HIS A 32 -7.27 8.83 18.59
N GLU A 33 -7.61 7.81 19.38
CA GLU A 33 -7.85 6.45 18.85
C GLU A 33 -9.14 6.39 18.02
N GLU A 34 -10.17 7.14 18.43
CA GLU A 34 -11.43 7.24 17.68
C GLU A 34 -11.23 7.92 16.31
N LEU A 35 -10.43 9.00 16.24
CA LEU A 35 -10.07 9.66 14.98
C LEU A 35 -9.37 8.71 13.99
N ARG A 36 -8.37 7.96 14.48
CA ARG A 36 -7.67 6.93 13.68
C ARG A 36 -8.61 5.82 13.22
N ARG A 37 -9.55 5.41 14.07
CA ARG A 37 -10.53 4.36 13.76
C ARG A 37 -11.51 4.79 12.67
N ARG A 38 -12.17 5.94 12.82
CA ARG A 38 -13.11 6.47 11.80
C ARG A 38 -12.46 6.56 10.43
N ARG A 39 -11.18 6.94 10.39
CA ARG A 39 -10.38 6.98 9.17
C ARG A 39 -9.99 5.60 8.65
N THR A 40 -9.70 4.63 9.52
CA THR A 40 -9.43 3.24 9.09
C THR A 40 -10.68 2.65 8.42
N GLU A 41 -11.87 2.89 8.99
CA GLU A 41 -13.16 2.46 8.44
C GLU A 41 -13.43 3.12 7.06
N CYS A 42 -13.31 4.45 6.95
CA CYS A 42 -13.46 5.18 5.67
C CYS A 42 -12.39 4.79 4.63
N SER A 43 -11.15 4.55 5.06
CA SER A 43 -10.06 4.12 4.19
C SER A 43 -10.20 2.68 3.70
N VAL A 44 -10.85 1.79 4.46
CA VAL A 44 -11.07 0.38 4.08
C VAL A 44 -12.08 0.30 2.92
N GLU A 45 -13.09 1.17 2.90
CA GLU A 45 -14.07 1.25 1.81
C GLU A 45 -13.45 1.80 0.51
N ILE A 46 -12.56 2.79 0.60
CA ILE A 46 -11.86 3.35 -0.59
C ILE A 46 -10.72 2.43 -1.09
N ARG A 47 -10.03 1.71 -0.20
CA ARG A 47 -8.95 0.77 -0.56
C ARG A 47 -9.45 -0.52 -1.22
N LYS A 48 -10.76 -0.83 -1.11
CA LYS A 48 -11.39 -1.94 -1.85
C LYS A 48 -11.39 -1.75 -3.37
N GLN A 49 -10.94 -0.59 -3.90
CA GLN A 49 -11.20 -0.24 -5.29
C GLN A 49 -10.04 0.11 -6.23
N LYS A 50 -8.74 0.07 -5.87
CA LYS A 50 -7.63 0.01 -6.85
C LYS A 50 -6.26 0.05 -6.14
N GLY A 51 -5.68 -1.11 -5.91
CA GLY A 51 -4.22 -1.23 -5.83
C GLY A 51 -3.67 -1.13 -7.26
N ALA A 52 -2.66 -0.29 -7.48
CA ALA A 52 -1.84 -0.41 -8.67
C ALA A 52 -1.05 -1.73 -8.53
N ASP A 53 -1.62 -2.81 -9.03
CA ASP A 53 -1.02 -4.14 -8.92
C ASP A 53 0.21 -4.20 -9.83
N MET A 54 1.40 -4.07 -9.22
CA MET A 54 2.56 -4.75 -9.80
C MET A 54 2.21 -6.23 -9.88
N MET A 55 2.39 -6.83 -11.06
CA MET A 55 1.99 -8.22 -11.33
C MET A 55 2.55 -9.15 -10.26
N MET A 56 1.66 -9.86 -9.56
CA MET A 56 1.99 -10.79 -8.49
C MET A 56 2.69 -12.04 -9.01
N LYS A 57 2.42 -12.37 -10.28
CA LYS A 57 3.06 -13.44 -11.03
C LYS A 57 3.75 -12.88 -12.27
N ARG A 58 4.91 -13.43 -12.59
CA ARG A 58 5.69 -13.07 -13.78
C ARG A 58 6.00 -14.34 -14.57
N ARG A 59 5.69 -14.36 -15.86
CA ARG A 59 6.12 -15.42 -16.77
C ARG A 59 7.56 -15.15 -17.21
N ASN A 60 8.36 -16.20 -17.38
CA ASN A 60 9.70 -16.05 -17.92
C ASN A 60 9.66 -16.25 -19.45
N ILE A 61 9.56 -15.14 -20.18
CA ILE A 61 9.49 -15.09 -21.65
C ILE A 61 10.90 -14.83 -22.18
N VAL A 62 11.37 -15.71 -23.08
CA VAL A 62 12.47 -15.38 -23.98
C VAL A 62 11.84 -14.90 -25.28
N ASP A 63 12.13 -13.67 -25.65
CA ASP A 63 11.86 -13.17 -26.99
C ASP A 63 12.78 -13.92 -27.97
N ASP A 64 12.34 -15.08 -28.47
CA ASP A 64 12.95 -15.78 -29.63
C ASP A 64 12.70 -14.99 -30.93
N VAL A 65 12.93 -13.67 -30.90
CA VAL A 65 12.74 -12.77 -32.05
C VAL A 65 13.81 -13.02 -33.14
N GLU A 66 14.88 -13.75 -32.82
CA GLU A 66 15.88 -14.16 -33.81
C GLU A 66 15.38 -15.27 -34.76
N GLU A 67 14.39 -16.09 -34.39
CA GLU A 67 13.90 -17.16 -35.28
C GLU A 67 12.88 -16.66 -36.33
N GLU A 68 12.19 -15.54 -36.09
CA GLU A 68 11.21 -14.99 -37.05
C GLU A 68 11.82 -13.99 -38.07
N ILE A 69 13.01 -13.43 -37.82
CA ILE A 69 13.63 -12.43 -38.72
C ILE A 69 14.64 -13.07 -39.69
N ALA A 70 15.09 -14.31 -39.45
CA ALA A 70 16.08 -14.99 -40.29
C ALA A 70 15.55 -15.52 -41.64
N SER A 71 14.31 -15.23 -42.03
CA SER A 71 13.74 -15.70 -43.31
C SER A 71 13.93 -14.75 -44.50
N GLU A 72 14.71 -13.67 -44.39
CA GLU A 72 14.93 -12.72 -45.51
C GLU A 72 16.38 -12.32 -45.83
N SER A 73 17.40 -13.03 -45.34
CA SER A 73 18.77 -12.79 -45.81
C SER A 73 19.51 -14.07 -46.17
N GLU A 74 19.69 -14.27 -47.48
CA GLU A 74 20.64 -15.24 -48.05
C GLU A 74 22.07 -14.87 -47.63
N VAL A 75 22.56 -15.47 -46.54
CA VAL A 75 23.99 -15.57 -46.27
C VAL A 75 24.28 -16.92 -45.60
N ASP A 76 25.26 -17.60 -46.18
CA ASP A 76 25.63 -19.00 -45.96
C ASP A 76 26.36 -19.17 -44.62
N GLU A 77 25.62 -19.20 -43.51
CA GLU A 77 26.11 -19.68 -42.21
C GLU A 77 25.63 -21.12 -41.94
N PRO A 78 26.39 -21.92 -41.17
CA PRO A 78 26.02 -23.30 -40.86
C PRO A 78 24.69 -23.32 -40.08
N LYS A 79 23.60 -23.63 -40.80
CA LYS A 79 22.25 -23.77 -40.30
C LYS A 79 22.23 -24.63 -39.02
N LYS A 80 21.99 -24.01 -37.86
CA LYS A 80 21.48 -24.73 -36.70
C LYS A 80 20.22 -25.47 -37.13
N GLN A 81 20.14 -26.76 -36.80
CA GLN A 81 19.00 -27.60 -37.19
C GLN A 81 17.70 -26.99 -36.64
N PRO A 82 16.61 -26.96 -37.45
CA PRO A 82 15.33 -26.49 -36.95
C PRO A 82 14.87 -27.41 -35.82
N THR A 83 14.70 -26.87 -34.61
CA THR A 83 14.24 -27.66 -33.47
C THR A 83 12.81 -28.12 -33.73
N VAL A 84 12.63 -29.40 -34.07
CA VAL A 84 11.32 -30.03 -34.22
C VAL A 84 10.60 -29.97 -32.88
N ARG A 85 9.52 -29.17 -32.80
CA ARG A 85 8.64 -29.11 -31.61
C ARG A 85 7.95 -30.46 -31.44
N LEU A 86 8.19 -31.11 -30.30
CA LEU A 86 7.55 -32.37 -29.94
C LEU A 86 6.15 -32.11 -29.40
N SER A 87 5.18 -32.95 -29.77
CA SER A 87 3.85 -32.99 -29.16
C SER A 87 3.89 -33.59 -27.75
N ASN A 88 2.87 -33.29 -26.94
CA ASN A 88 2.78 -33.83 -25.57
C ASN A 88 2.77 -35.37 -25.52
N ASP A 89 2.19 -36.03 -26.53
CA ASP A 89 2.15 -37.49 -26.59
C ASP A 89 3.49 -38.10 -27.02
N GLU A 90 4.22 -37.45 -27.92
CA GLU A 90 5.60 -37.83 -28.24
C GLU A 90 6.51 -37.69 -27.03
N ILE A 91 6.40 -36.58 -26.29
CA ILE A 91 7.16 -36.35 -25.06
C ILE A 91 6.89 -37.45 -24.03
N LYS A 92 5.62 -37.82 -23.81
CA LYS A 92 5.27 -38.94 -22.91
C LYS A 92 5.86 -40.26 -23.37
N SER A 93 5.80 -40.54 -24.67
CA SER A 93 6.34 -41.78 -25.24
C SER A 93 7.86 -41.86 -25.02
N ILE A 94 8.58 -40.74 -25.22
CA ILE A 94 10.03 -40.69 -24.99
C ILE A 94 10.35 -40.85 -23.51
N LEU A 95 9.70 -40.09 -22.63
CA LEU A 95 9.97 -40.11 -21.19
C LEU A 95 9.59 -41.43 -20.49
N SER A 96 8.66 -42.21 -21.06
CA SER A 96 8.26 -43.51 -20.50
C SER A 96 9.18 -44.67 -20.90
N ASN A 97 10.07 -44.46 -21.87
CA ASN A 97 10.91 -45.52 -22.46
C ASN A 97 12.39 -45.41 -22.05
N ASN A 98 12.69 -45.36 -20.75
CA ASN A 98 14.05 -45.20 -20.21
C ASN A 98 14.84 -44.07 -20.92
N PRO A 99 14.38 -42.82 -20.79
CA PRO A 99 14.95 -41.70 -21.54
C PRO A 99 16.41 -41.48 -21.16
N SER A 100 17.26 -41.17 -22.16
CA SER A 100 18.60 -40.66 -21.89
C SER A 100 18.53 -39.21 -21.34
N GLU A 101 19.64 -38.71 -20.80
CA GLU A 101 19.74 -37.31 -20.37
C GLU A 101 19.41 -36.34 -21.51
N ASN A 102 19.92 -36.59 -22.71
CA ASN A 102 19.62 -35.78 -23.90
C ASN A 102 18.14 -35.84 -24.29
N ASP A 103 17.49 -36.98 -24.13
CA ASP A 103 16.05 -37.11 -24.38
C ASP A 103 15.25 -36.27 -23.38
N MET A 104 15.61 -36.32 -22.09
CA MET A 104 14.98 -35.51 -21.05
C MET A 104 15.15 -34.01 -21.34
N ILE A 105 16.36 -33.56 -21.65
CA ILE A 105 16.65 -32.15 -21.99
C ILE A 105 15.78 -31.72 -23.16
N ARG A 106 15.80 -32.48 -24.26
CA ARG A 106 15.02 -32.16 -25.47
C ARG A 106 13.52 -32.10 -25.19
N CYS A 107 13.01 -33.04 -24.41
CA CYS A 107 11.59 -33.09 -24.04
C CYS A 107 11.18 -31.90 -23.18
N PHE A 108 11.94 -31.57 -22.13
CA PHE A 108 11.61 -30.48 -21.21
C PHE A 108 11.84 -29.10 -21.85
N GLU A 109 12.86 -28.95 -22.71
CA GLU A 109 13.06 -27.74 -23.51
C GLU A 109 11.88 -27.52 -24.46
N SER A 110 11.40 -28.57 -25.13
CA SER A 110 10.22 -28.49 -26.01
C SER A 110 8.98 -28.05 -25.23
N LEU A 111 8.77 -28.59 -24.02
CA LEU A 111 7.69 -28.16 -23.13
C LEU A 111 7.84 -26.70 -22.71
N ARG A 112 9.02 -26.31 -22.23
CA ARG A 112 9.32 -24.93 -21.83
C ARG A 112 9.04 -23.95 -22.96
N LYS A 113 9.56 -24.20 -24.17
CA LYS A 113 9.34 -23.36 -25.35
C LYS A 113 7.84 -23.24 -25.69
N SER A 114 7.09 -24.34 -25.61
CA SER A 114 5.63 -24.32 -25.82
C SER A 114 4.90 -23.43 -24.80
N LEU A 115 5.34 -23.48 -23.53
CA LEU A 115 4.77 -22.75 -22.39
C LEU A 115 5.20 -21.27 -22.30
N SER A 116 6.28 -20.87 -22.99
CA SER A 116 6.82 -19.50 -22.93
C SER A 116 6.04 -18.47 -23.77
N LYS A 117 4.98 -18.91 -24.47
CA LYS A 117 4.17 -18.04 -25.33
C LYS A 117 3.48 -16.91 -24.54
N THR A 118 3.51 -15.70 -25.09
CA THR A 118 2.92 -14.51 -24.49
C THR A 118 1.39 -14.58 -24.43
N LYS A 119 0.74 -15.17 -25.45
CA LYS A 119 -0.71 -15.34 -25.54
C LYS A 119 -1.09 -16.81 -25.49
N ASN A 120 -2.02 -17.14 -24.60
CA ASN A 120 -2.64 -18.46 -24.44
C ASN A 120 -1.65 -19.64 -24.48
N PRO A 121 -0.68 -19.72 -23.55
CA PRO A 121 0.18 -20.89 -23.43
C PRO A 121 -0.68 -22.14 -23.10
N PRO A 122 -0.35 -23.32 -23.65
CA PRO A 122 -1.16 -24.54 -23.50
C PRO A 122 -0.91 -25.22 -22.13
N ILE A 123 -1.05 -24.46 -21.04
CA ILE A 123 -0.76 -24.93 -19.67
C ILE A 123 -1.69 -26.09 -19.29
N ASP A 124 -3.00 -25.94 -19.53
CA ASP A 124 -3.99 -26.98 -19.19
C ASP A 124 -3.76 -28.27 -19.99
N GLU A 125 -3.35 -28.16 -21.25
CA GLU A 125 -3.01 -29.32 -22.08
C GLU A 125 -1.81 -30.09 -21.50
N VAL A 126 -0.77 -29.38 -21.04
CA VAL A 126 0.39 -30.01 -20.40
C VAL A 126 -0.03 -30.69 -19.08
N ILE A 127 -0.89 -30.06 -18.27
CA ILE A 127 -1.40 -30.64 -17.03
C ILE A 127 -2.24 -31.91 -17.31
N GLN A 128 -3.22 -31.82 -18.22
CA GLN A 128 -4.10 -32.94 -18.59
C GLN A 128 -3.31 -34.11 -19.21
N SER A 129 -2.19 -33.81 -19.87
CA SER A 129 -1.32 -34.82 -20.44
C SER A 129 -0.56 -35.64 -19.39
N GLY A 130 -0.52 -35.22 -18.12
CA GLY A 130 0.21 -35.90 -17.03
C GLY A 130 1.71 -35.59 -17.00
N LEU A 131 2.20 -34.73 -17.90
CA LEU A 131 3.63 -34.35 -17.98
C LEU A 131 4.10 -33.49 -16.79
N LEU A 132 3.17 -32.95 -16.01
CA LEU A 132 3.48 -32.20 -14.80
C LEU A 132 4.28 -33.04 -13.77
N LEU A 133 3.91 -34.30 -13.57
CA LEU A 133 4.64 -35.19 -12.64
C LEU A 133 6.07 -35.47 -13.14
N ALA A 134 6.25 -35.62 -14.45
CA ALA A 134 7.57 -35.80 -15.04
C ALA A 134 8.46 -34.57 -14.84
N LEU A 135 7.91 -33.36 -15.00
CA LEU A 135 8.61 -32.11 -14.69
C LEU A 135 9.04 -32.03 -13.22
N VAL A 136 8.17 -32.40 -12.28
CA VAL A 136 8.51 -32.40 -10.85
C VAL A 136 9.62 -33.40 -10.54
N GLN A 137 9.55 -34.61 -11.09
CA GLN A 137 10.60 -35.63 -10.93
C GLN A 137 11.94 -35.16 -11.50
N ALA A 138 11.92 -34.48 -12.64
CA ALA A 138 13.10 -33.95 -13.32
C ALA A 138 13.91 -32.96 -12.47
N LEU A 139 13.27 -32.23 -11.54
CA LEU A 139 13.98 -31.34 -10.60
C LEU A 139 14.97 -32.08 -9.69
N THR A 140 14.77 -33.38 -9.46
CA THR A 140 15.62 -34.20 -8.58
C THR A 140 16.71 -34.99 -9.33
N VAL A 141 16.68 -34.95 -10.67
CA VAL A 141 17.68 -35.62 -11.51
C VAL A 141 19.03 -34.91 -11.36
N GLN A 142 20.10 -35.69 -11.20
CA GLN A 142 21.47 -35.19 -11.03
C GLN A 142 22.08 -34.72 -12.36
N SER A 143 21.41 -33.78 -13.03
CA SER A 143 21.87 -33.12 -14.25
C SER A 143 21.35 -31.68 -14.27
N GLU A 144 22.26 -30.73 -14.23
CA GLU A 144 21.95 -29.30 -14.26
C GLU A 144 21.08 -28.89 -15.47
N PRO A 145 21.35 -29.35 -16.71
CA PRO A 145 20.51 -28.99 -17.86
C PRO A 145 19.06 -29.46 -17.72
N VAL A 146 18.85 -30.70 -17.28
CA VAL A 146 17.50 -31.26 -17.03
C VAL A 146 16.77 -30.46 -15.94
N GLN A 147 17.44 -30.15 -14.84
CA GLN A 147 16.86 -29.37 -13.74
C GLN A 147 16.49 -27.96 -14.19
N TYR A 148 17.34 -27.32 -14.98
CA TYR A 148 17.11 -25.98 -15.50
C TYR A 148 15.87 -25.92 -16.40
N GLU A 149 15.76 -26.80 -17.40
CA GLU A 149 14.60 -26.84 -18.30
C GLU A 149 13.31 -27.18 -17.55
N ALA A 150 13.37 -28.13 -16.61
CA ALA A 150 12.22 -28.50 -15.78
C ALA A 150 11.76 -27.34 -14.87
N ALA A 151 12.68 -26.66 -14.20
CA ALA A 151 12.37 -25.51 -13.34
C ALA A 151 11.77 -24.35 -14.15
N TRP A 152 12.26 -24.11 -15.37
CA TRP A 152 11.72 -23.07 -16.24
C TRP A 152 10.32 -23.42 -16.75
N ALA A 153 10.10 -24.64 -17.24
CA ALA A 153 8.78 -25.09 -17.64
C ALA A 153 7.77 -24.96 -16.49
N LEU A 154 8.14 -25.37 -15.27
CA LEU A 154 7.30 -25.21 -14.08
C LEU A 154 7.05 -23.74 -13.74
N THR A 155 8.06 -22.86 -13.86
CA THR A 155 7.90 -21.41 -13.66
C THR A 155 6.80 -20.84 -14.56
N ASN A 156 6.75 -21.27 -15.82
CA ASN A 156 5.73 -20.84 -16.77
C ASN A 156 4.34 -21.41 -16.42
N ILE A 157 4.26 -22.63 -15.90
CA ILE A 157 3.00 -23.22 -15.41
C ILE A 157 2.47 -22.43 -14.21
N VAL A 158 3.30 -22.20 -13.18
CA VAL A 158 2.88 -21.47 -11.96
C VAL A 158 2.67 -19.97 -12.17
N SER A 159 3.10 -19.43 -13.32
CA SER A 159 2.76 -18.06 -13.75
C SER A 159 1.32 -17.91 -14.26
N GLY A 160 0.60 -19.03 -14.42
CA GLY A 160 -0.77 -19.10 -14.94
C GLY A 160 -1.84 -18.80 -13.89
N THR A 161 -3.02 -19.40 -14.06
CA THR A 161 -4.15 -19.24 -13.13
C THR A 161 -3.84 -19.86 -11.75
N THR A 162 -4.68 -19.56 -10.76
CA THR A 162 -4.58 -20.15 -9.42
C THR A 162 -4.74 -21.67 -9.50
N GLU A 163 -5.66 -22.20 -10.32
CA GLU A 163 -5.85 -23.64 -10.51
C GLU A 163 -4.61 -24.32 -11.09
N GLN A 164 -3.95 -23.69 -12.07
CA GLN A 164 -2.72 -24.20 -12.67
C GLN A 164 -1.55 -24.20 -11.67
N THR A 165 -1.52 -23.21 -10.78
CA THR A 165 -0.52 -23.11 -9.72
C THR A 165 -0.75 -24.19 -8.66
N ILE A 166 -2.00 -24.37 -8.23
CA ILE A 166 -2.41 -25.42 -7.30
C ILE A 166 -2.07 -26.80 -7.87
N ALA A 167 -2.33 -27.06 -9.16
CA ALA A 167 -1.99 -28.33 -9.79
C ALA A 167 -0.49 -28.65 -9.67
N ALA A 168 0.40 -27.67 -9.90
CA ALA A 168 1.84 -27.85 -9.73
C ALA A 168 2.25 -28.11 -8.27
N VAL A 169 1.60 -27.42 -7.33
CA VAL A 169 1.83 -27.59 -5.89
C VAL A 169 1.38 -28.98 -5.42
N GLU A 170 0.20 -29.44 -5.83
CA GLU A 170 -0.35 -30.77 -5.55
C GLU A 170 0.48 -31.90 -6.18
N ALA A 171 1.09 -31.64 -7.34
CA ALA A 171 2.05 -32.54 -7.98
C ALA A 171 3.39 -32.62 -7.22
N GLY A 172 3.61 -31.80 -6.20
CA GLY A 172 4.80 -31.84 -5.33
C GLY A 172 5.95 -30.93 -5.77
N ALA A 173 5.72 -29.93 -6.62
CA ALA A 173 6.78 -29.08 -7.16
C ALA A 173 7.50 -28.22 -6.11
N THR A 174 6.81 -27.79 -5.05
CA THR A 174 7.28 -26.71 -4.15
C THR A 174 8.59 -27.02 -3.44
N ALA A 175 8.72 -28.18 -2.78
CA ALA A 175 9.92 -28.49 -2.01
C ALA A 175 11.18 -28.69 -2.87
N PRO A 176 11.14 -29.43 -4.00
CA PRO A 176 12.27 -29.49 -4.94
C PRO A 176 12.66 -28.12 -5.51
N LEU A 177 11.69 -27.26 -5.84
CA LEU A 177 11.98 -25.90 -6.30
C LEU A 177 12.69 -25.06 -5.23
N ILE A 178 12.29 -25.15 -3.96
CA ILE A 178 12.96 -24.46 -2.85
C ILE A 178 14.39 -24.99 -2.65
N GLN A 179 14.60 -26.30 -2.78
CA GLN A 179 15.95 -26.88 -2.72
C GLN A 179 16.84 -26.39 -3.86
N LEU A 180 16.31 -26.29 -5.07
CA LEU A 180 17.04 -25.75 -6.23
C LEU A 180 17.24 -24.23 -6.15
N ALA A 181 16.39 -23.49 -5.43
CA ALA A 181 16.54 -22.05 -5.25
C ALA A 181 17.85 -21.67 -4.54
N VAL A 182 18.50 -22.60 -3.82
CA VAL A 182 19.82 -22.40 -3.19
C VAL A 182 20.95 -23.20 -3.87
N HIS A 183 20.72 -23.65 -5.11
CA HIS A 183 21.70 -24.40 -5.90
C HIS A 183 22.97 -23.58 -6.18
N SER A 184 24.10 -24.27 -6.39
CA SER A 184 25.39 -23.65 -6.66
C SER A 184 25.44 -22.93 -8.01
N SER A 185 24.77 -23.48 -9.02
CA SER A 185 24.53 -22.81 -10.30
C SER A 185 23.51 -21.67 -10.13
N SER A 186 23.96 -20.43 -10.34
CA SER A 186 23.13 -19.23 -10.22
C SER A 186 21.93 -19.24 -11.17
N GLN A 187 22.06 -19.87 -12.35
CA GLN A 187 20.96 -19.93 -13.33
C GLN A 187 19.82 -20.82 -12.82
N ILE A 188 20.14 -21.99 -12.26
CA ILE A 188 19.15 -22.89 -11.66
C ILE A 188 18.53 -22.25 -10.42
N SER A 189 19.36 -21.65 -9.57
CA SER A 189 18.93 -20.96 -8.35
C SER A 189 17.95 -19.83 -8.64
N GLU A 190 18.28 -18.94 -9.58
CA GLU A 190 17.40 -17.84 -9.99
C GLU A 190 16.10 -18.36 -10.62
N GLN A 191 16.18 -19.35 -11.52
CA GLN A 191 15.01 -19.90 -12.20
C GLN A 191 14.05 -20.61 -11.24
N ALA A 192 14.58 -21.40 -10.31
CA ALA A 192 13.78 -22.08 -9.31
C ALA A 192 13.16 -21.10 -8.31
N LEU A 193 13.91 -20.08 -7.89
CA LEU A 193 13.39 -19.01 -7.03
C LEU A 193 12.25 -18.23 -7.70
N TRP A 194 12.33 -18.01 -9.01
CA TRP A 194 11.24 -17.39 -9.77
C TRP A 194 9.95 -18.21 -9.67
N ALA A 195 10.03 -19.54 -9.84
CA ALA A 195 8.88 -20.42 -9.65
C ALA A 195 8.32 -20.31 -8.22
N VAL A 196 9.19 -20.34 -7.20
CA VAL A 196 8.79 -20.22 -5.79
C VAL A 196 8.09 -18.87 -5.55
N ALA A 197 8.60 -17.78 -6.11
CA ALA A 197 8.01 -16.45 -6.00
C ALA A 197 6.64 -16.36 -6.68
N ASN A 198 6.44 -17.00 -7.83
CA ASN A 198 5.13 -17.13 -8.48
C ASN A 198 4.12 -17.89 -7.59
N ILE A 199 4.54 -18.99 -6.96
CA ILE A 199 3.69 -19.78 -6.06
C ILE A 199 3.33 -18.93 -4.82
N ALA A 200 4.30 -18.29 -4.19
CA ALA A 200 4.07 -17.45 -3.01
C ALA A 200 3.22 -16.21 -3.33
N GLY A 201 3.30 -15.70 -4.56
CA GLY A 201 2.55 -14.53 -5.02
C GLY A 201 1.10 -14.81 -5.42
N ASP A 202 0.67 -16.06 -5.53
CA ASP A 202 -0.67 -16.41 -6.01
C ASP A 202 -1.76 -16.21 -4.94
N SER A 203 -1.50 -16.66 -3.71
CA SER A 203 -2.46 -16.57 -2.61
C SER A 203 -1.78 -16.68 -1.25
N ALA A 204 -2.49 -16.25 -0.20
CA ALA A 204 -2.04 -16.40 1.19
C ALA A 204 -1.80 -17.88 1.54
N GLN A 205 -2.67 -18.79 1.07
CA GLN A 205 -2.55 -20.22 1.32
C GLN A 205 -1.28 -20.81 0.69
N LEU A 206 -0.97 -20.43 -0.54
CA LEU A 206 0.22 -20.93 -1.23
C LEU A 206 1.51 -20.29 -0.70
N ARG A 207 1.47 -19.02 -0.30
CA ARG A 207 2.55 -18.40 0.49
C ARG A 207 2.83 -19.20 1.75
N ASP A 208 1.81 -19.51 2.54
CA ASP A 208 1.97 -20.24 3.81
C ASP A 208 2.47 -21.67 3.57
N TYR A 209 2.12 -22.27 2.44
CA TYR A 209 2.70 -23.54 2.02
C TYR A 209 4.20 -23.42 1.68
N VAL A 210 4.60 -22.36 0.95
CA VAL A 210 6.03 -22.07 0.69
C VAL A 210 6.80 -21.86 2.01
N ILE A 211 6.21 -21.16 2.98
CA ILE A 211 6.79 -21.02 4.34
C ILE A 211 6.97 -22.40 4.98
N LYS A 212 5.93 -23.24 4.97
CA LYS A 212 5.98 -24.60 5.54
C LYS A 212 7.04 -25.49 4.87
N CYS A 213 7.36 -25.24 3.60
CA CYS A 213 8.40 -25.94 2.85
C CYS A 213 9.80 -25.31 3.00
N HIS A 214 10.04 -24.49 4.03
CA HIS A 214 11.32 -23.83 4.32
C HIS A 214 11.75 -22.77 3.29
N GLY A 215 10.79 -22.11 2.64
CA GLY A 215 11.08 -21.06 1.67
C GLY A 215 11.72 -19.80 2.29
N VAL A 216 11.44 -19.50 3.56
CA VAL A 216 12.01 -18.34 4.26
C VAL A 216 13.50 -18.56 4.51
N GLU A 217 13.89 -19.76 4.91
CA GLU A 217 15.27 -20.17 5.15
C GLU A 217 16.09 -20.11 3.87
N ALA A 218 15.52 -20.57 2.74
CA ALA A 218 16.14 -20.44 1.42
C ALA A 218 16.37 -18.98 1.03
N LEU A 219 15.37 -18.11 1.25
CA LEU A 219 15.50 -16.67 0.98
C LEU A 219 16.59 -16.02 1.84
N MET A 220 16.66 -16.35 3.13
CA MET A 220 17.69 -15.79 4.02
C MET A 220 19.09 -16.27 3.66
N PHE A 221 19.24 -17.53 3.24
CA PHE A 221 20.52 -18.04 2.71
C PHE A 221 21.01 -17.24 1.49
N LEU A 222 20.10 -16.89 0.58
CA LEU A 222 20.44 -16.07 -0.59
C LEU A 222 20.77 -14.62 -0.21
N VAL A 223 20.07 -14.07 0.79
CA VAL A 223 20.33 -12.73 1.35
C VAL A 223 21.73 -12.63 2.00
N ASP A 224 22.27 -13.72 2.53
CA ASP A 224 23.64 -13.74 3.04
C ASP A 224 24.70 -13.78 1.93
N LYS A 225 24.29 -14.00 0.69
CA LYS A 225 25.17 -14.09 -0.49
C LYS A 225 24.97 -12.99 -1.51
N LEU A 226 24.19 -11.94 -1.22
CA LEU A 226 23.82 -10.90 -2.19
C LEU A 226 25.02 -10.34 -2.98
N GLU A 227 26.16 -10.10 -2.33
CA GLU A 227 27.37 -9.56 -2.96
C GLU A 227 28.01 -10.50 -4.00
N GLN A 228 27.67 -11.79 -3.98
CA GLN A 228 28.15 -12.82 -4.90
C GLN A 228 27.19 -13.07 -6.07
N LEU A 229 25.98 -12.52 -6.01
CA LEU A 229 24.92 -12.74 -6.98
C LEU A 229 24.88 -11.61 -8.02
N THR A 230 24.33 -11.92 -9.18
CA THR A 230 24.08 -10.90 -10.21
C THR A 230 22.89 -10.02 -9.81
N ASP A 231 22.84 -8.79 -10.31
CA ASP A 231 21.71 -7.89 -10.06
C ASP A 231 20.36 -8.52 -10.49
N SER A 232 20.36 -9.33 -11.57
CA SER A 232 19.15 -10.05 -12.02
C SER A 232 18.62 -10.99 -10.94
N HIS A 233 19.50 -11.81 -10.37
CA HIS A 233 19.13 -12.73 -9.32
C HIS A 233 18.67 -11.99 -8.06
N VAL A 234 19.35 -10.90 -7.68
CA VAL A 234 18.93 -10.08 -6.53
C VAL A 234 17.57 -9.41 -6.76
N ARG A 235 17.22 -9.02 -7.99
CA ARG A 235 15.87 -8.54 -8.33
C ARG A 235 14.82 -9.64 -8.09
N THR A 236 15.11 -10.87 -8.48
CA THR A 236 14.24 -12.03 -8.23
C THR A 236 14.08 -12.28 -6.72
N ILE A 237 15.14 -12.15 -5.93
CA ILE A 237 15.07 -12.21 -4.45
C ILE A 237 14.18 -11.11 -3.89
N ALA A 238 14.39 -9.85 -4.27
CA ALA A 238 13.58 -8.74 -3.77
C ALA A 238 12.09 -8.89 -4.14
N TRP A 239 11.80 -9.36 -5.34
CA TRP A 239 10.44 -9.66 -5.76
C TRP A 239 9.82 -10.82 -4.96
N ALA A 240 10.58 -11.88 -4.67
CA ALA A 240 10.14 -12.97 -3.80
C ALA A 240 9.80 -12.46 -2.39
N PHE A 241 10.64 -11.61 -1.79
CA PHE A 241 10.34 -10.93 -0.52
C PHE A 241 9.04 -10.12 -0.59
N SER A 242 8.81 -9.39 -1.68
CA SER A 242 7.58 -8.64 -1.91
C SER A 242 6.34 -9.54 -1.89
N ASN A 243 6.40 -10.68 -2.58
CA ASN A 243 5.29 -11.65 -2.63
C ASN A 243 5.04 -12.33 -1.27
N MET A 244 6.11 -12.61 -0.50
CA MET A 244 5.99 -13.14 0.86
C MET A 244 5.30 -12.17 1.82
N CYS A 245 5.46 -10.86 1.64
CA CYS A 245 4.84 -9.86 2.52
C CYS A 245 3.42 -9.41 2.10
N ARG A 246 2.98 -9.64 0.85
CA ARG A 246 1.84 -8.93 0.24
C ARG A 246 0.43 -9.28 0.75
N HIS A 247 0.15 -10.54 1.05
CA HIS A 247 -1.23 -10.98 1.33
C HIS A 247 -1.66 -10.71 2.77
N LYS A 248 -2.80 -10.04 2.96
CA LYS A 248 -3.27 -9.60 4.28
C LYS A 248 -4.30 -10.49 4.98
N ASN A 249 -4.94 -11.40 4.24
CA ASN A 249 -6.03 -12.23 4.74
C ASN A 249 -5.78 -13.73 4.48
N PRO A 250 -5.04 -14.42 5.37
CA PRO A 250 -4.29 -13.86 6.51
C PRO A 250 -2.92 -13.26 6.10
N ASN A 251 -2.39 -12.38 6.94
CA ASN A 251 -0.98 -11.98 6.91
C ASN A 251 -0.06 -13.19 7.14
N ALA A 252 1.20 -13.09 6.71
CA ALA A 252 2.20 -14.08 7.10
C ALA A 252 2.40 -14.05 8.63
N PRO A 253 2.78 -15.18 9.26
CA PRO A 253 3.05 -15.22 10.70
C PRO A 253 4.07 -14.17 11.15
N LEU A 254 3.89 -13.58 12.35
CA LEU A 254 4.73 -12.49 12.85
C LEU A 254 6.21 -12.88 13.00
N ASP A 255 6.49 -14.13 13.36
CA ASP A 255 7.85 -14.68 13.43
C ASP A 255 8.50 -14.74 12.04
N VAL A 256 7.75 -15.11 11.01
CA VAL A 256 8.21 -15.06 9.62
C VAL A 256 8.47 -13.62 9.17
N LEU A 257 7.52 -12.70 9.43
CA LEU A 257 7.68 -11.29 9.07
C LEU A 257 8.89 -10.64 9.78
N ARG A 258 9.17 -11.04 11.02
CA ARG A 258 10.36 -10.60 11.76
C ARG A 258 11.66 -11.00 11.07
N VAL A 259 11.74 -12.22 10.55
CA VAL A 259 12.90 -12.71 9.79
C VAL A 259 13.01 -11.99 8.46
N LEU A 260 11.89 -11.85 7.72
CA LEU A 260 11.88 -11.15 6.44
C LEU A 260 12.30 -9.68 6.58
N ALA A 261 11.89 -9.01 7.66
CA ALA A 261 12.28 -7.63 7.95
C ALA A 261 13.82 -7.45 8.01
N GLN A 262 14.55 -8.43 8.56
CA GLN A 262 16.02 -8.39 8.61
C GLN A 262 16.64 -8.46 7.21
N GLY A 263 16.09 -9.30 6.33
CA GLY A 263 16.53 -9.36 4.93
C GLY A 263 16.21 -8.09 4.14
N LEU A 264 15.05 -7.49 4.41
CA LEU A 264 14.64 -6.24 3.77
C LEU A 264 15.59 -5.08 4.06
N VAL A 265 16.22 -5.03 5.25
CA VAL A 265 17.24 -4.01 5.58
C VAL A 265 18.41 -4.05 4.59
N LYS A 266 18.86 -5.24 4.19
CA LYS A 266 19.94 -5.40 3.18
C LYS A 266 19.44 -5.02 1.79
N LEU A 267 18.27 -5.52 1.39
CA LEU A 267 17.70 -5.32 0.05
C LEU A 267 17.35 -3.86 -0.23
N VAL A 268 16.79 -3.13 0.73
CA VAL A 268 16.49 -1.71 0.53
C VAL A 268 17.76 -0.89 0.31
N GLN A 269 18.93 -1.35 0.73
CA GLN A 269 20.21 -0.64 0.56
C GLN A 269 20.98 -1.03 -0.70
N HIS A 270 20.47 -2.00 -1.47
CA HIS A 270 21.15 -2.51 -2.66
C HIS A 270 21.39 -1.41 -3.71
N PRO A 271 22.51 -1.42 -4.47
CA PRO A 271 22.80 -0.41 -5.49
C PRO A 271 21.84 -0.41 -6.69
N ASP A 272 21.28 -1.57 -7.04
CA ASP A 272 20.28 -1.68 -8.12
C ASP A 272 18.94 -1.03 -7.76
N ILE A 273 18.40 -0.22 -8.67
CA ILE A 273 17.17 0.54 -8.43
C ILE A 273 15.91 -0.34 -8.40
N GLN A 274 15.88 -1.41 -9.19
CA GLN A 274 14.73 -2.32 -9.25
C GLN A 274 14.63 -3.15 -7.98
N VAL A 275 15.77 -3.63 -7.48
CA VAL A 275 15.87 -4.29 -6.16
C VAL A 275 15.28 -3.41 -5.06
N ARG A 276 15.70 -2.13 -5.00
CA ARG A 276 15.17 -1.20 -4.00
C ARG A 276 13.66 -0.96 -4.15
N GLN A 277 13.14 -0.91 -5.38
CA GLN A 277 11.70 -0.74 -5.60
C GLN A 277 10.91 -1.91 -5.03
N ASP A 278 11.26 -3.14 -5.43
CA ASP A 278 10.56 -4.34 -4.97
C ASP A 278 10.70 -4.50 -3.43
N ALA A 279 11.87 -4.17 -2.88
CA ALA A 279 12.10 -4.15 -1.43
C ALA A 279 11.27 -3.08 -0.70
N CYS A 280 11.18 -1.85 -1.22
CA CYS A 280 10.33 -0.80 -0.64
C CYS A 280 8.85 -1.18 -0.65
N TRP A 281 8.38 -1.84 -1.72
CA TRP A 281 7.01 -2.39 -1.74
C TRP A 281 6.83 -3.48 -0.70
N ALA A 282 7.81 -4.39 -0.55
CA ALA A 282 7.79 -5.42 0.48
C ALA A 282 7.68 -4.83 1.90
N VAL A 283 8.43 -3.75 2.19
CA VAL A 283 8.32 -3.03 3.47
C VAL A 283 6.95 -2.36 3.62
N SER A 284 6.39 -1.81 2.53
CA SER A 284 5.05 -1.23 2.58
C SER A 284 3.99 -2.26 3.00
N TYR A 285 4.09 -3.51 2.51
CA TYR A 285 3.21 -4.60 2.92
C TYR A 285 3.50 -5.08 4.35
N LEU A 286 4.77 -5.14 4.74
CA LEU A 286 5.18 -5.45 6.12
C LEU A 286 4.54 -4.46 7.12
N THR A 287 4.42 -3.18 6.77
CA THR A 287 3.80 -2.16 7.63
C THR A 287 2.26 -2.11 7.53
N ASP A 288 1.63 -2.93 6.71
CA ASP A 288 0.19 -2.85 6.45
C ASP A 288 -0.59 -3.89 7.27
N GLY A 289 -0.58 -3.69 8.59
CA GLY A 289 -1.14 -4.62 9.57
C GLY A 289 -1.33 -3.97 10.93
N PRO A 290 -1.62 -4.77 11.98
CA PRO A 290 -1.75 -4.26 13.34
C PRO A 290 -0.41 -3.76 13.90
N ASP A 291 -0.46 -3.03 15.01
CA ASP A 291 0.71 -2.40 15.65
C ASP A 291 1.86 -3.37 15.88
N GLU A 292 1.61 -4.62 16.29
CA GLU A 292 2.70 -5.59 16.52
C GLU A 292 3.47 -5.91 15.23
N GLN A 293 2.78 -5.89 14.09
CA GLN A 293 3.39 -6.10 12.78
C GLN A 293 4.18 -4.88 12.33
N ILE A 294 3.63 -3.67 12.51
CA ILE A 294 4.29 -2.40 12.19
C ILE A 294 5.57 -2.25 13.03
N GLN A 295 5.52 -2.65 14.31
CA GLN A 295 6.66 -2.59 15.22
C GLN A 295 7.86 -3.43 14.70
N LEU A 296 7.62 -4.54 13.99
CA LEU A 296 8.71 -5.32 13.39
C LEU A 296 9.53 -4.51 12.38
N ALA A 297 8.88 -3.65 11.58
CA ALA A 297 9.58 -2.76 10.67
C ALA A 297 10.42 -1.72 11.44
N CYS A 298 9.90 -1.20 12.54
CA CYS A 298 10.64 -0.29 13.41
C CYS A 298 11.88 -0.97 14.01
N ASP A 299 11.67 -2.13 14.65
CA ASP A 299 12.71 -2.89 15.35
C ASP A 299 13.81 -3.40 14.41
N SER A 300 13.48 -3.69 13.15
CA SER A 300 14.46 -4.10 12.15
C SER A 300 15.44 -3.00 11.76
N GLY A 301 15.11 -1.72 11.99
CA GLY A 301 15.89 -0.59 11.53
C GLY A 301 15.77 -0.30 10.02
N VAL A 302 14.73 -0.82 9.34
CA VAL A 302 14.53 -0.57 7.90
C VAL A 302 14.06 0.85 7.59
N LEU A 303 13.26 1.47 8.47
CA LEU A 303 12.61 2.76 8.24
C LEU A 303 13.57 3.96 7.97
N PRO A 304 14.73 4.10 8.66
CA PRO A 304 15.74 5.11 8.31
C PRO A 304 16.21 5.07 6.85
N HIS A 305 16.21 3.89 6.21
CA HIS A 305 16.55 3.75 4.80
C HIS A 305 15.39 4.20 3.90
N ILE A 306 14.16 3.90 4.29
CA ILE A 306 12.94 4.30 3.57
C ILE A 306 12.84 5.83 3.46
N VAL A 307 13.09 6.56 4.55
CA VAL A 307 13.01 8.04 4.57
C VAL A 307 14.00 8.69 3.58
N LYS A 308 15.12 8.03 3.27
CA LYS A 308 16.11 8.54 2.29
C LYS A 308 15.53 8.56 0.86
N TYR A 309 14.52 7.76 0.56
CA TYR A 309 13.96 7.64 -0.79
C TYR A 309 13.08 8.80 -1.24
N PHE A 310 12.72 9.73 -0.36
CA PHE A 310 11.93 10.92 -0.73
C PHE A 310 12.65 11.86 -1.72
N LYS A 311 13.96 11.69 -1.90
CA LYS A 311 14.76 12.47 -2.86
C LYS A 311 14.99 11.76 -4.21
N HIS A 312 14.46 10.55 -4.37
CA HIS A 312 14.69 9.72 -5.55
C HIS A 312 13.53 9.83 -6.54
N ALA A 313 13.58 9.02 -7.61
CA ALA A 313 12.51 8.93 -8.59
C ALA A 313 11.18 8.44 -7.98
N GLU A 314 10.07 8.81 -8.62
CA GLU A 314 8.70 8.55 -8.17
C GLU A 314 8.42 7.08 -7.80
N ASN A 315 9.00 6.15 -8.54
CA ASN A 315 8.88 4.70 -8.31
C ASN A 315 9.42 4.23 -6.94
N LEU A 316 10.32 4.98 -6.30
CA LEU A 316 10.79 4.74 -4.94
C LEU A 316 10.05 5.60 -3.91
N VAL A 317 9.59 6.79 -4.31
CA VAL A 317 8.88 7.72 -3.41
C VAL A 317 7.51 7.16 -3.02
N ALA A 318 6.75 6.63 -3.97
CA ALA A 318 5.40 6.10 -3.70
C ALA A 318 5.38 4.97 -2.64
N PRO A 319 6.17 3.87 -2.76
CA PRO A 319 6.20 2.84 -1.72
C PRO A 319 6.81 3.33 -0.40
N ALA A 320 7.72 4.31 -0.44
CA ALA A 320 8.28 4.91 0.77
C ALA A 320 7.23 5.73 1.55
N LEU A 321 6.45 6.58 0.86
CA LEU A 321 5.31 7.30 1.44
C LEU A 321 4.28 6.33 1.99
N ARG A 322 3.95 5.27 1.23
CA ARG A 322 3.01 4.25 1.68
C ARG A 322 3.47 3.57 2.97
N THR A 323 4.74 3.19 3.04
CA THR A 323 5.34 2.57 4.22
C THR A 323 5.18 3.48 5.44
N LEU A 324 5.61 4.74 5.34
CA LEU A 324 5.59 5.66 6.48
C LEU A 324 4.15 6.06 6.85
N GLY A 325 3.27 6.18 5.87
CA GLY A 325 1.85 6.43 6.12
C GLY A 325 1.20 5.27 6.84
N ASN A 326 1.54 4.03 6.50
CA ASN A 326 1.09 2.84 7.20
C ASN A 326 1.62 2.83 8.65
N VAL A 327 2.90 3.14 8.88
CA VAL A 327 3.44 3.27 10.25
C VAL A 327 2.67 4.32 11.07
N ALA A 328 2.36 5.47 10.46
CA ALA A 328 1.60 6.54 11.11
C ALA A 328 0.12 6.20 11.38
N THR A 329 -0.41 5.08 10.88
CA THR A 329 -1.76 4.62 11.26
C THR A 329 -1.80 3.89 12.60
N GLY A 330 -0.65 3.42 13.11
CA GLY A 330 -0.57 2.74 14.39
C GLY A 330 -0.67 3.69 15.60
N SER A 331 -0.27 3.19 16.77
CA SER A 331 -0.19 3.96 18.02
C SER A 331 0.66 5.22 17.93
N ASP A 332 0.48 6.12 18.91
CA ASP A 332 1.23 7.37 18.98
C ASP A 332 2.74 7.16 19.03
N SER A 333 3.23 6.08 19.64
CA SER A 333 4.66 5.73 19.61
C SER A 333 5.17 5.40 18.21
N LEU A 334 4.37 4.69 17.40
CA LEU A 334 4.71 4.37 16.01
C LEU A 334 4.70 5.64 15.15
N THR A 335 3.69 6.50 15.31
CA THR A 335 3.64 7.81 14.66
C THR A 335 4.83 8.68 15.05
N GLN A 336 5.24 8.67 16.33
CA GLN A 336 6.40 9.42 16.79
C GLN A 336 7.69 8.93 16.14
N SER A 337 7.84 7.62 15.91
CA SER A 337 9.00 7.08 15.20
C SER A 337 9.15 7.67 13.79
N VAL A 338 8.05 7.91 13.07
CA VAL A 338 8.07 8.54 11.74
C VAL A 338 8.56 9.98 11.81
N ILE A 339 8.12 10.72 12.83
CA ILE A 339 8.55 12.10 13.08
C ILE A 339 10.05 12.15 13.42
N ASP A 340 10.50 11.27 14.31
CA ASP A 340 11.89 11.23 14.80
C ASP A 340 12.89 10.87 13.70
N LEU A 341 12.46 10.10 12.69
CA LEU A 341 13.25 9.83 11.48
C LEU A 341 13.42 11.07 10.57
N GLY A 342 12.79 12.19 10.91
CA GLY A 342 12.85 13.45 10.18
C GLY A 342 11.98 13.45 8.92
N CYS A 343 10.92 12.64 8.88
CA CYS A 343 10.02 12.51 7.73
C CYS A 343 9.41 13.87 7.32
N LEU A 344 8.92 14.67 8.28
CA LEU A 344 8.28 15.95 8.02
C LEU A 344 9.18 16.93 7.25
N LYS A 345 10.48 16.99 7.60
CA LYS A 345 11.48 17.83 6.91
C LYS A 345 11.73 17.40 5.47
N ARG A 346 11.40 16.15 5.11
CA ARG A 346 11.54 15.62 3.75
C ARG A 346 10.28 15.79 2.92
N LEU A 347 9.10 15.90 3.57
CA LEU A 347 7.82 16.09 2.88
C LEU A 347 7.72 17.45 2.19
N VAL A 348 8.13 18.53 2.85
CA VAL A 348 8.08 19.90 2.28
C VAL A 348 8.69 19.97 0.87
N PRO A 349 9.98 19.65 0.65
CA PRO A 349 10.56 19.72 -0.70
C PRO A 349 9.99 18.67 -1.66
N SER A 350 9.41 17.58 -1.16
CA SER A 350 8.76 16.57 -2.00
C SER A 350 7.45 17.10 -2.57
N MET A 351 6.64 17.78 -1.73
CA MET A 351 5.35 18.35 -2.11
C MET A 351 5.52 19.58 -3.01
N GLU A 352 6.53 20.41 -2.78
CA GLU A 352 6.78 21.60 -3.61
C GLU A 352 7.29 21.25 -5.02
N LYS A 353 8.04 20.15 -5.17
CA LYS A 353 8.69 19.79 -6.44
C LYS A 353 7.87 18.81 -7.28
N THR A 354 7.03 18.01 -6.65
CA THR A 354 6.30 16.95 -7.35
C THR A 354 5.22 17.55 -8.26
N LYS A 355 5.11 17.01 -9.47
CA LYS A 355 3.96 17.23 -10.36
C LYS A 355 2.97 16.06 -10.31
N SER A 356 3.32 15.00 -9.59
CA SER A 356 2.50 13.80 -9.48
C SER A 356 1.44 14.00 -8.40
N SER A 357 0.18 14.08 -8.84
CA SER A 357 -1.00 14.03 -8.00
C SER A 357 -1.00 12.82 -7.06
N SER A 358 -0.53 11.66 -7.55
CA SER A 358 -0.46 10.44 -6.74
C SER A 358 0.47 10.62 -5.53
N ILE A 359 1.65 11.21 -5.75
CA ILE A 359 2.60 11.53 -4.66
C ILE A 359 1.97 12.56 -3.71
N THR A 360 1.41 13.65 -4.22
CA THR A 360 0.79 14.71 -3.39
C THR A 360 -0.31 14.14 -2.49
N LYS A 361 -1.17 13.30 -3.05
CA LYS A 361 -2.22 12.59 -2.33
C LYS A 361 -1.64 11.72 -1.20
N GLU A 362 -0.61 10.92 -1.47
CA GLU A 362 0.03 10.08 -0.43
C GLU A 362 0.76 10.92 0.65
N CYS A 363 1.31 12.09 0.28
CA CYS A 363 1.87 13.03 1.26
C CYS A 363 0.78 13.59 2.19
N CYS A 364 -0.34 14.10 1.64
CA CYS A 364 -1.47 14.58 2.44
C CYS A 364 -2.00 13.47 3.34
N TRP A 365 -2.10 12.25 2.81
CA TRP A 365 -2.54 11.09 3.55
C TRP A 365 -1.62 10.75 4.75
N LEU A 366 -0.31 10.75 4.55
CA LEU A 366 0.65 10.55 5.64
C LEU A 366 0.54 11.66 6.69
N ILE A 367 0.43 12.92 6.26
CA ILE A 367 0.35 14.05 7.19
C ILE A 367 -0.96 14.00 8.00
N SER A 368 -2.09 13.64 7.37
CA SER A 368 -3.37 13.54 8.07
C SER A 368 -3.35 12.47 9.17
N ASN A 369 -2.65 11.35 8.96
CA ASN A 369 -2.43 10.33 9.99
C ASN A 369 -1.55 10.86 11.15
N ILE A 370 -0.53 11.66 10.85
CA ILE A 370 0.31 12.27 11.90
C ILE A 370 -0.50 13.28 12.72
N ILE A 371 -1.33 14.10 12.07
CA ILE A 371 -2.19 15.08 12.75
C ILE A 371 -3.25 14.39 13.62
N ALA A 372 -3.72 13.19 13.26
CA ALA A 372 -4.66 12.43 14.08
C ALA A 372 -4.07 11.96 15.44
N GLY A 373 -2.75 12.09 15.63
CA GLY A 373 -2.05 11.75 16.86
C GLY A 373 -2.16 12.82 17.95
N THR A 374 -1.18 12.85 18.86
CA THR A 374 -1.17 13.74 20.03
C THR A 374 -0.95 15.22 19.68
N HIS A 375 -1.24 16.12 20.62
CA HIS A 375 -0.94 17.56 20.48
C HIS A 375 0.52 17.84 20.09
N ALA A 376 1.49 17.08 20.61
CA ALA A 376 2.90 17.26 20.25
C ALA A 376 3.21 16.86 18.80
N GLN A 377 2.48 15.86 18.28
CA GLN A 377 2.61 15.38 16.91
C GLN A 377 1.96 16.37 15.93
N ILE A 378 0.80 16.91 16.29
CA ILE A 378 0.19 18.06 15.59
C ILE A 378 1.18 19.22 15.54
N GLN A 379 1.76 19.60 16.68
CA GLN A 379 2.73 20.70 16.75
C GLN A 379 3.92 20.48 15.82
N SER A 380 4.42 19.24 15.74
CA SER A 380 5.53 18.89 14.85
C SER A 380 5.21 19.17 13.37
N VAL A 381 3.96 18.99 12.94
CA VAL A 381 3.50 19.30 11.57
C VAL A 381 3.43 20.81 11.35
N LEU A 382 2.93 21.56 12.34
CA LEU A 382 2.85 23.03 12.29
C LEU A 382 4.26 23.66 12.25
N ASP A 383 5.16 23.18 13.10
CA ASP A 383 6.56 23.65 13.17
C ASP A 383 7.31 23.35 11.87
N ALA A 384 6.97 22.25 11.20
CA ALA A 384 7.51 21.89 9.88
C ALA A 384 6.93 22.73 8.72
N LYS A 385 6.01 23.67 9.00
CA LYS A 385 5.36 24.55 8.01
C LYS A 385 4.63 23.79 6.90
N LEU A 386 4.03 22.65 7.25
CA LEU A 386 3.24 21.85 6.31
C LEU A 386 1.79 22.35 6.16
N LEU A 387 1.25 23.07 7.16
CA LEU A 387 -0.14 23.53 7.13
C LEU A 387 -0.46 24.45 5.92
N PRO A 388 0.35 25.47 5.57
CA PRO A 388 0.10 26.27 4.37
C PRO A 388 0.08 25.45 3.08
N LEU A 389 0.94 24.44 2.96
CA LEU A 389 0.95 23.55 1.79
C LEU A 389 -0.33 22.70 1.71
N ILE A 390 -0.82 22.21 2.85
CA ILE A 390 -2.09 21.46 2.93
C ILE A 390 -3.26 22.35 2.55
N ILE A 391 -3.33 23.58 3.06
CA ILE A 391 -4.39 24.54 2.71
C ILE A 391 -4.38 24.84 1.21
N ASN A 392 -3.20 25.09 0.62
CA ASN A 392 -3.07 25.31 -0.81
C ASN A 392 -3.53 24.09 -1.65
N ILE A 393 -3.20 22.86 -1.22
CA ILE A 393 -3.66 21.64 -1.89
C ILE A 393 -5.17 21.45 -1.71
N PHE A 394 -5.72 21.76 -0.54
CA PHE A 394 -7.15 21.72 -0.29
C PHE A 394 -7.91 22.70 -1.21
N GLN A 395 -7.33 23.87 -1.48
CA GLN A 395 -7.97 24.88 -2.32
C GLN A 395 -7.85 24.59 -3.83
N TYR A 396 -6.66 24.18 -4.29
CA TYR A 396 -6.32 24.13 -5.72
C TYR A 396 -5.92 22.75 -6.25
N GLY A 397 -5.79 21.75 -5.38
CA GLY A 397 -5.48 20.38 -5.78
C GLY A 397 -6.62 19.73 -6.57
N ASP A 398 -6.34 18.59 -7.20
CA ASP A 398 -7.42 17.76 -7.74
C ASP A 398 -8.27 17.14 -6.62
N HIS A 399 -9.45 16.64 -6.98
CA HIS A 399 -10.42 16.08 -6.03
C HIS A 399 -9.85 15.02 -5.08
N LYS A 400 -8.86 14.21 -5.51
CA LYS A 400 -8.26 13.19 -4.65
C LYS A 400 -7.32 13.81 -3.63
N CYS A 401 -6.52 14.79 -4.05
CA CYS A 401 -5.63 15.53 -3.17
C CYS A 401 -6.41 16.40 -2.18
N GLN A 402 -7.48 17.06 -2.64
CA GLN A 402 -8.38 17.85 -1.80
C GLN A 402 -9.05 16.99 -0.73
N PHE A 403 -9.51 15.79 -1.09
CA PHE A 403 -10.11 14.87 -0.14
C PHE A 403 -9.14 14.52 1.01
N GLU A 404 -7.90 14.14 0.70
CA GLU A 404 -6.90 13.83 1.74
C GLU A 404 -6.48 15.07 2.55
N ALA A 405 -6.40 16.24 1.91
CA ALA A 405 -6.13 17.48 2.61
C ALA A 405 -7.27 17.86 3.57
N SER A 406 -8.52 17.59 3.21
CA SER A 406 -9.69 17.82 4.08
C SER A 406 -9.60 17.01 5.38
N TRP A 407 -9.11 15.77 5.30
CA TRP A 407 -8.88 14.93 6.48
C TRP A 407 -7.79 15.50 7.38
N ALA A 408 -6.72 16.06 6.82
CA ALA A 408 -5.68 16.71 7.61
C ALA A 408 -6.22 17.92 8.39
N LEU A 409 -7.06 18.76 7.77
CA LEU A 409 -7.67 19.92 8.42
C LEU A 409 -8.71 19.51 9.47
N SER A 410 -9.56 18.53 9.15
CA SER A 410 -10.57 17.99 10.08
C SER A 410 -9.91 17.34 11.31
N ASN A 411 -8.86 16.55 11.11
CA ASN A 411 -8.11 15.97 12.24
C ASN A 411 -7.45 17.05 13.11
N LEU A 412 -6.95 18.13 12.50
CA LEU A 412 -6.34 19.24 13.23
C LEU A 412 -7.34 19.90 14.17
N VAL A 413 -8.56 20.21 13.70
CA VAL A 413 -9.56 20.85 14.57
C VAL A 413 -10.18 19.92 15.60
N GLN A 414 -10.25 18.63 15.30
CA GLN A 414 -10.78 17.65 16.24
C GLN A 414 -9.77 17.30 17.32
N GLY A 415 -8.49 17.16 16.96
CA GLY A 415 -7.43 16.72 17.87
C GLY A 415 -6.58 17.84 18.45
N GLY A 416 -6.60 19.05 17.90
CA GLY A 416 -5.71 20.14 18.27
C GLY A 416 -6.13 20.92 19.51
N THR A 417 -5.15 21.55 20.16
CA THR A 417 -5.42 22.61 21.14
C THR A 417 -5.94 23.87 20.45
N ILE A 418 -6.62 24.75 21.19
CA ILE A 418 -7.17 26.01 20.66
C ILE A 418 -6.10 26.83 19.91
N ASN A 419 -4.87 26.92 20.42
CA ASN A 419 -3.78 27.62 19.73
C ASN A 419 -3.37 26.95 18.40
N GLN A 420 -3.43 25.63 18.33
CA GLN A 420 -3.13 24.88 17.09
C GLN A 420 -4.25 25.00 16.06
N ILE A 421 -5.50 25.06 16.53
CA ILE A 421 -6.66 25.35 15.69
C ILE A 421 -6.55 26.77 15.14
N TYR A 422 -6.18 27.73 15.98
CA TYR A 422 -6.00 29.12 15.60
C TYR A 422 -4.93 29.32 14.51
N SER A 423 -3.93 28.44 14.40
CA SER A 423 -2.99 28.47 13.28
C SER A 423 -3.64 28.31 11.89
N LEU A 424 -4.89 27.84 11.79
CA LEU A 424 -5.67 27.88 10.55
C LEU A 424 -6.01 29.32 10.13
N ILE A 425 -6.30 30.19 11.10
CA ILE A 425 -6.52 31.62 10.86
C ILE A 425 -5.21 32.27 10.44
N GLU A 426 -4.13 32.02 11.17
CA GLU A 426 -2.79 32.55 10.85
C GLU A 426 -2.31 32.16 9.45
N CYS A 427 -2.74 30.99 8.95
CA CYS A 427 -2.41 30.49 7.62
C CYS A 427 -3.48 30.82 6.55
N ASN A 428 -4.47 31.66 6.85
CA ASN A 428 -5.53 32.08 5.94
C ASN A 428 -6.33 30.90 5.33
N ALA A 429 -6.81 29.97 6.17
CA ALA A 429 -7.56 28.80 5.72
C ALA A 429 -9.01 29.10 5.28
N VAL A 430 -9.59 30.23 5.73
CA VAL A 430 -11.02 30.55 5.56
C VAL A 430 -11.47 30.54 4.08
N PRO A 431 -10.77 31.20 3.13
CA PRO A 431 -11.17 31.16 1.72
C PRO A 431 -11.22 29.73 1.16
N ALA A 432 -10.27 28.88 1.55
CA ALA A 432 -10.21 27.50 1.09
C ALA A 432 -11.38 26.67 1.67
N LEU A 433 -11.74 26.89 2.94
CA LEU A 433 -12.89 26.25 3.58
C LEU A 433 -14.21 26.68 2.93
N CYS A 434 -14.44 27.98 2.71
CA CYS A 434 -15.64 28.48 2.04
C CYS A 434 -15.77 27.93 0.60
N GLN A 435 -14.66 27.90 -0.15
CA GLN A 435 -14.66 27.32 -1.49
C GLN A 435 -15.05 25.84 -1.48
N ALA A 436 -14.57 25.06 -0.50
CA ALA A 436 -14.83 23.63 -0.39
C ALA A 436 -16.30 23.30 -0.07
N LEU A 437 -17.07 24.23 0.53
CA LEU A 437 -18.53 24.07 0.74
C LEU A 437 -19.32 23.96 -0.57
N ASN A 438 -18.74 24.34 -1.70
CA ASN A 438 -19.38 24.25 -3.01
C ASN A 438 -19.15 22.89 -3.71
N GLN A 439 -18.45 21.97 -3.07
CA GLN A 439 -18.13 20.65 -3.62
C GLN A 439 -19.31 19.69 -3.45
N THR A 440 -19.28 18.53 -4.11
CA THR A 440 -20.40 17.55 -4.09
C THR A 440 -20.09 16.30 -3.27
N ASN A 441 -18.84 16.08 -2.89
CA ASN A 441 -18.45 14.92 -2.09
C ASN A 441 -18.94 15.09 -0.65
N THR A 442 -19.90 14.27 -0.23
CA THR A 442 -20.56 14.32 1.09
C THR A 442 -19.59 14.25 2.26
N ASP A 443 -18.58 13.37 2.18
CA ASP A 443 -17.60 13.17 3.25
C ASP A 443 -16.67 14.40 3.36
N MET A 444 -16.22 14.93 2.24
CA MET A 444 -15.41 16.15 2.21
C MET A 444 -16.18 17.37 2.70
N LEU A 445 -17.46 17.50 2.33
CA LEU A 445 -18.35 18.54 2.83
C LEU A 445 -18.53 18.43 4.35
N THR A 446 -18.76 17.21 4.86
CA THR A 446 -18.87 16.94 6.29
C THR A 446 -17.59 17.35 7.02
N ASN A 447 -16.42 16.93 6.52
CA ASN A 447 -15.13 17.35 7.08
C ASN A 447 -14.97 18.88 7.08
N THR A 448 -15.38 19.55 6.01
CA THR A 448 -15.27 21.01 5.85
C THR A 448 -16.17 21.75 6.84
N LEU A 449 -17.42 21.31 6.98
CA LEU A 449 -18.39 21.88 7.92
C LEU A 449 -17.96 21.68 9.38
N GLU A 450 -17.50 20.48 9.73
CA GLU A 450 -16.94 20.20 11.07
C GLU A 450 -15.71 21.07 11.33
N THR A 451 -14.85 21.26 10.32
CA THR A 451 -13.68 22.13 10.40
C THR A 451 -14.07 23.58 10.68
N LEU A 452 -15.03 24.13 9.93
CA LEU A 452 -15.54 25.49 10.13
C LEU A 452 -16.18 25.65 11.51
N SER A 453 -17.07 24.74 11.91
CA SER A 453 -17.76 24.80 13.20
C SER A 453 -16.79 24.80 14.37
N LEU A 454 -15.81 23.89 14.38
CA LEU A 454 -14.84 23.80 15.48
C LEU A 454 -13.86 24.98 15.48
N LEU A 455 -13.50 25.51 14.32
CA LEU A 455 -12.68 26.71 14.20
C LEU A 455 -13.40 27.93 14.80
N MET A 456 -14.67 28.15 14.43
CA MET A 456 -15.48 29.26 14.96
C MET A 456 -15.68 29.15 16.47
N ASN A 457 -15.97 27.95 16.98
CA ASN A 457 -16.07 27.70 18.42
C ASN A 457 -14.75 28.02 19.14
N ALA A 458 -13.61 27.58 18.61
CA ALA A 458 -12.30 27.86 19.22
C ALA A 458 -11.99 29.37 19.28
N VAL A 459 -12.37 30.13 18.24
CA VAL A 459 -12.23 31.59 18.22
C VAL A 459 -13.22 32.23 19.19
N GLN A 460 -14.48 31.81 19.24
CA GLN A 460 -15.48 32.31 20.18
C GLN A 460 -15.03 32.15 21.65
N ASP A 461 -14.46 30.99 21.99
CA ASP A 461 -14.09 30.65 23.37
C ASP A 461 -12.85 31.42 23.88
N CYS A 462 -11.85 31.65 23.03
CA CYS A 462 -10.54 32.16 23.47
C CYS A 462 -10.06 33.43 22.76
N TYR A 463 -10.64 33.77 21.62
CA TYR A 463 -10.29 34.90 20.76
C TYR A 463 -11.55 35.69 20.37
N SER A 464 -12.47 35.88 21.32
CA SER A 464 -13.81 36.44 21.05
C SER A 464 -13.80 37.80 20.35
N GLN A 465 -12.73 38.59 20.51
CA GLN A 465 -12.56 39.88 19.81
C GLN A 465 -12.30 39.73 18.30
N GLU A 466 -11.85 38.55 17.86
CA GLU A 466 -11.59 38.24 16.46
C GLU A 466 -12.73 37.45 15.81
N LEU A 467 -13.77 37.08 16.58
CA LEU A 467 -14.89 36.31 16.07
C LEU A 467 -15.63 37.07 14.96
N GLU A 468 -15.94 38.36 15.19
CA GLU A 468 -16.61 39.20 14.19
C GLU A 468 -15.82 39.25 12.88
N VAL A 469 -14.50 39.44 12.96
CA VAL A 469 -13.60 39.43 11.79
C VAL A 469 -13.62 38.07 11.07
N LEU A 470 -13.65 36.96 11.80
CA LEU A 470 -13.75 35.63 11.20
C LEU A 470 -15.09 35.42 10.48
N LEU A 471 -16.20 35.85 11.09
CA LEU A 471 -17.53 35.73 10.51
C LEU A 471 -17.66 36.58 9.25
N ASP A 472 -17.18 37.82 9.28
CA ASP A 472 -17.08 38.71 8.12
C ASP A 472 -16.29 38.04 6.99
N GLN A 473 -15.12 37.45 7.31
CA GLN A 473 -14.33 36.72 6.30
C GLN A 473 -15.08 35.54 5.70
N VAL A 474 -15.86 34.80 6.49
CA VAL A 474 -16.67 33.68 6.00
C VAL A 474 -17.75 34.19 5.05
N GLU A 475 -18.43 35.28 5.39
CA GLU A 475 -19.45 35.91 4.55
C GLU A 475 -18.84 36.47 3.26
N GLU A 476 -17.75 37.25 3.33
CA GLU A 476 -17.06 37.84 2.18
C GLU A 476 -16.55 36.77 1.18
N ASN A 477 -16.21 35.57 1.66
CA ASN A 477 -15.77 34.44 0.83
C ASN A 477 -16.95 33.56 0.36
N GLY A 478 -18.20 34.01 0.50
CA GLY A 478 -19.41 33.31 0.05
C GLY A 478 -19.72 32.05 0.87
N GLY A 479 -19.16 31.94 2.07
CA GLY A 479 -19.37 30.81 2.96
C GLY A 479 -20.78 30.76 3.53
N LEU A 480 -21.35 31.91 3.90
CA LEU A 480 -22.72 32.00 4.41
C LEU A 480 -23.75 31.54 3.35
N ASP A 481 -23.66 32.06 2.13
CA ASP A 481 -24.48 31.62 0.99
C ASP A 481 -24.38 30.10 0.77
N ALA A 482 -23.18 29.53 0.89
CA ALA A 482 -22.97 28.10 0.74
C ALA A 482 -23.60 27.30 1.89
N LEU A 483 -23.51 27.78 3.13
CA LEU A 483 -24.15 27.16 4.30
C LEU A 483 -25.67 27.14 4.15
N GLU A 484 -26.28 28.25 3.71
CA GLU A 484 -27.72 28.33 3.46
C GLU A 484 -28.17 27.31 2.42
N ARG A 485 -27.45 27.20 1.29
CA ARG A 485 -27.74 26.16 0.27
C ARG A 485 -27.60 24.75 0.83
N LEU A 486 -26.65 24.51 1.72
CA LEU A 486 -26.43 23.18 2.33
C LEU A 486 -27.56 22.79 3.31
N GLN A 487 -28.41 23.72 3.75
CA GLN A 487 -29.63 23.40 4.49
C GLN A 487 -30.70 22.70 3.63
N GLU A 488 -30.53 22.67 2.30
CA GLU A 488 -31.40 21.90 1.39
C GLU A 488 -30.81 20.52 1.05
N SER A 489 -29.68 20.16 1.66
CA SER A 489 -29.01 18.88 1.43
C SER A 489 -29.88 17.69 1.81
N GLN A 490 -29.83 16.64 0.99
CA GLN A 490 -30.49 15.36 1.29
C GLN A 490 -29.74 14.56 2.38
N SER A 491 -28.49 14.93 2.68
CA SER A 491 -27.75 14.33 3.77
C SER A 491 -28.14 15.03 5.07
N GLU A 492 -28.79 14.29 5.97
CA GLU A 492 -29.19 14.76 7.31
C GLU A 492 -28.00 15.33 8.07
N ARG A 493 -26.84 14.67 8.01
CA ARG A 493 -25.61 15.14 8.66
C ARG A 493 -25.14 16.51 8.16
N ILE A 494 -25.16 16.72 6.84
CA ILE A 494 -24.77 18.01 6.24
C ILE A 494 -25.76 19.09 6.62
N TYR A 495 -27.06 18.78 6.54
CA TYR A 495 -28.13 19.68 6.96
C TYR A 495 -27.96 20.13 8.41
N GLU A 496 -27.78 19.19 9.34
CA GLU A 496 -27.63 19.47 10.77
C GLU A 496 -26.42 20.36 11.06
N LEU A 497 -25.27 20.06 10.43
CA LEU A 497 -24.05 20.84 10.61
C LEU A 497 -24.20 22.26 10.07
N ALA A 498 -24.73 22.42 8.85
CA ALA A 498 -24.97 23.74 8.26
C ALA A 498 -25.96 24.56 9.08
N TYR A 499 -27.06 23.93 9.52
CA TYR A 499 -28.07 24.56 10.38
C TYR A 499 -27.48 24.99 11.73
N SER A 500 -26.67 24.15 12.36
CA SER A 500 -26.01 24.48 13.63
C SER A 500 -25.05 25.66 13.49
N ILE A 501 -24.25 25.72 12.42
CA ILE A 501 -23.31 26.82 12.19
C ILE A 501 -24.08 28.14 12.02
N ILE A 502 -25.11 28.16 11.16
CA ILE A 502 -25.91 29.37 10.92
C ILE A 502 -26.58 29.84 12.22
N THR A 503 -27.23 28.93 12.94
CA THR A 503 -27.98 29.26 14.16
C THR A 503 -27.08 29.72 15.31
N GLN A 504 -25.83 29.26 15.34
CA GLN A 504 -24.91 29.64 16.40
C GLN A 504 -24.18 30.95 16.12
N PHE A 505 -23.84 31.22 14.85
CA PHE A 505 -22.89 32.28 14.50
C PHE A 505 -23.44 33.38 13.59
N PHE A 506 -24.50 33.13 12.82
CA PHE A 506 -24.99 34.05 11.77
C PHE A 506 -26.46 34.47 11.96
N THR A 507 -27.09 34.10 13.07
CA THR A 507 -28.39 34.68 13.44
C THR A 507 -28.18 35.92 14.28
N ASP A 508 -28.77 37.04 13.86
CA ASP A 508 -28.82 38.27 14.65
C ASP A 508 -29.50 37.99 16.00
N ASP A 509 -28.71 37.99 17.08
CA ASP A 509 -29.27 38.04 18.42
C ASP A 509 -29.74 39.46 18.72
N ASP A 510 -30.84 39.85 18.08
CA ASP A 510 -31.56 41.11 18.34
C ASP A 510 -32.24 41.13 19.73
N GLY A 511 -31.86 40.23 20.66
CA GLY A 511 -32.60 39.99 21.90
C GLY A 511 -31.82 39.90 23.21
N ALA A 512 -30.52 39.57 23.23
CA ALA A 512 -29.88 39.14 24.50
C ALA A 512 -28.78 40.05 25.08
N ASN A 513 -28.60 41.30 24.61
CA ASN A 513 -27.62 42.23 25.19
C ASN A 513 -28.21 43.54 25.77
N ALA A 514 -29.51 43.55 26.09
CA ALA A 514 -30.16 44.70 26.70
C ALA A 514 -30.75 44.43 28.09
N GLU A 515 -30.22 43.50 28.90
CA GLU A 515 -30.67 43.39 30.30
C GLU A 515 -29.66 42.66 31.21
N ASN A 516 -28.48 43.25 31.42
CA ASN A 516 -27.79 43.20 32.72
C ASN A 516 -26.52 44.06 32.74
N ASN A 517 -26.67 45.36 33.02
CA ASN A 517 -25.65 46.09 33.77
C ASN A 517 -26.22 47.39 34.37
N PRO A 518 -26.48 47.46 35.68
CA PRO A 518 -26.69 48.75 36.32
C PRO A 518 -25.32 49.42 36.52
N ALA A 519 -25.09 50.46 35.73
CA ALA A 519 -24.29 51.64 36.03
C ALA A 519 -22.88 51.47 36.65
N THR A 520 -21.86 51.88 35.90
CA THR A 520 -20.96 52.96 36.36
C THR A 520 -20.27 53.62 35.18
N ARG A 521 -20.53 54.92 35.00
CA ARG A 521 -19.80 55.81 34.10
C ARG A 521 -18.46 56.18 34.71
N SER A 522 -17.40 56.14 33.91
CA SER A 522 -16.38 57.21 33.89
C SER A 522 -15.54 57.15 32.62
N ASN A 523 -15.55 58.26 31.87
CA ASN A 523 -14.70 58.61 30.73
C ASN A 523 -13.21 58.27 30.95
N GLN A 524 -12.48 57.92 29.89
CA GLN A 524 -11.51 58.83 29.24
C GLN A 524 -10.78 58.16 28.06
N ASP A 525 -10.88 58.85 26.91
CA ASP A 525 -9.85 59.08 25.88
C ASP A 525 -9.19 57.91 25.13
N ALA A 526 -9.60 57.77 23.86
CA ALA A 526 -8.72 57.33 22.76
C ALA A 526 -7.68 58.43 22.45
N PRO A 527 -6.52 58.12 21.83
CA PRO A 527 -6.53 57.99 20.37
C PRO A 527 -5.53 56.96 19.77
N TRP A 528 -5.89 56.51 18.56
CA TRP A 528 -5.12 55.71 17.60
C TRP A 528 -3.87 56.40 17.04
N SER A 529 -2.89 55.62 16.54
CA SER A 529 -2.17 55.91 15.29
C SER A 529 -1.38 54.71 14.73
N PHE A 530 -1.77 54.29 13.51
CA PHE A 530 -1.10 53.53 12.42
C PHE A 530 -0.40 52.19 12.68
#